data_AF-A0A4Q3Z0Z8-F1
#
_entry.id   AF-A0A4Q3Z0Z8-F1
#
_cell.length_a   1.000
_cell.length_b   1.000
_cell.length_c   1.000
_cell.angle_alpha   90.00
_cell.angle_beta   90.00
_cell.angle_gamma   90.00
#
_symmetry.space_group_name_H-M   'P 1'
#
loop_
_entity.id
_entity.type
_entity.pdbx_description
1 polymer ?
#
loop_
_entity_poly.entity_id
_entity_poly.type
_entity_poly.pdbx_seq_one_letter_code
_entity_poly.pdbx_strand_id
1 'polypeptide(L)'
;MAVPLLKADDAPQAEPPLLGLVRMSALDCRAAARAEATACAAIDPAARPDVLATQLVKMLPQFLKRRPVLWRPGTRGMSFDEAWLLALDRAVRRGDRDSERFLLSSRIDAASLHSARTLVRGLIRRTQTTI
;
A
#
# COMPACT_ATOMS: atom_id res chain seq x y z
N MET A 1 1.27 -37.75 -12.39
CA MET A 1 0.64 -36.91 -11.34
C MET A 1 0.48 -35.51 -11.92
N ALA A 2 -0.75 -35.06 -12.17
CA ALA A 2 -1.02 -33.72 -12.69
C ALA A 2 -1.14 -32.75 -11.50
N VAL A 3 -0.28 -31.73 -11.46
CA VAL A 3 -0.40 -30.63 -10.50
C VAL A 3 -1.64 -29.82 -10.92
N PRO A 4 -2.66 -29.66 -10.07
CA PRO A 4 -3.78 -28.82 -10.42
C PRO A 4 -3.30 -27.37 -10.43
N LEU A 5 -3.34 -26.75 -11.62
CA LEU A 5 -3.21 -25.31 -11.78
C LEU A 5 -4.26 -24.66 -10.86
N LEU A 6 -3.80 -23.87 -9.89
CA LEU A 6 -4.66 -22.99 -9.11
C LEU A 6 -5.51 -22.20 -10.12
N LYS A 7 -6.80 -22.50 -10.14
CA LYS A 7 -7.80 -21.75 -10.90
C LYS A 7 -7.74 -20.33 -10.34
N ALA A 8 -7.26 -19.38 -11.15
CA ALA A 8 -7.41 -17.97 -10.81
C ALA A 8 -8.92 -17.72 -10.72
N ASP A 9 -9.40 -17.26 -9.57
CA ASP A 9 -10.79 -16.85 -9.42
C ASP A 9 -11.07 -15.72 -10.41
N ASP A 10 -11.77 -16.04 -11.51
CA ASP A 10 -12.09 -15.14 -12.63
C ASP A 10 -13.28 -14.21 -12.35
N ALA A 11 -13.74 -14.11 -11.10
CA ALA A 11 -14.72 -13.09 -10.74
C ALA A 11 -14.06 -11.70 -10.83
N PRO A 12 -14.73 -10.67 -11.39
CA PRO A 12 -14.30 -9.29 -11.21
C PRO A 12 -14.39 -8.94 -9.72
N GLN A 13 -13.33 -9.27 -8.97
CA GLN A 13 -13.17 -8.87 -7.60
C GLN A 13 -13.08 -7.34 -7.63
N ALA A 14 -14.04 -6.66 -6.99
CA ALA A 14 -13.98 -5.22 -6.83
C ALA A 14 -12.61 -4.84 -6.27
N GLU A 15 -11.91 -3.94 -6.97
CA GLU A 15 -10.57 -3.55 -6.57
C GLU A 15 -10.62 -2.96 -5.16
N PRO A 16 -9.82 -3.47 -4.20
CA PRO A 16 -9.84 -2.94 -2.85
C PRO A 16 -9.51 -1.43 -2.89
N PRO A 17 -10.24 -0.57 -2.16
CA PRO A 17 -10.06 0.89 -2.23
C PRO A 17 -8.61 1.35 -2.03
N LEU A 18 -7.88 0.70 -1.10
CA LEU A 18 -6.45 0.94 -0.89
C LEU A 18 -5.63 0.70 -2.15
N LEU A 19 -5.89 -0.41 -2.86
CA LEU A 19 -5.12 -0.79 -4.03
C LEU A 19 -5.39 0.16 -5.20
N GLY A 20 -6.66 0.52 -5.43
CA GLY A 20 -7.03 1.51 -6.43
C GLY A 20 -6.34 2.85 -6.19
N LEU A 21 -6.38 3.36 -4.95
CA LEU A 21 -5.69 4.60 -4.57
C LEU A 21 -4.18 4.51 -4.78
N VAL A 22 -3.52 3.46 -4.31
CA VAL A 22 -2.06 3.29 -4.46
C VAL A 22 -1.66 3.19 -5.93
N ARG A 23 -2.43 2.47 -6.76
CA ARG A 23 -2.17 2.34 -8.20
C ARG A 23 -2.36 3.67 -8.94
N MET A 24 -3.42 4.43 -8.61
CA MET A 24 -3.64 5.76 -9.16
C MET A 24 -2.51 6.72 -8.76
N SER A 25 -2.17 6.79 -7.47
CA SER A 25 -1.05 7.61 -7.00
C SER A 25 0.30 7.20 -7.62
N ALA A 26 0.52 5.92 -7.89
CA ALA A 26 1.71 5.43 -8.58
C ALA A 26 1.74 5.82 -10.07
N LEU A 27 0.59 5.90 -10.72
CA LEU A 27 0.46 6.44 -12.08
C LEU A 27 0.82 7.93 -12.09
N ASP A 28 0.23 8.71 -11.18
CA ASP A 28 0.44 10.15 -11.08
C ASP A 28 1.91 10.49 -10.76
N CYS A 29 2.53 9.76 -9.83
CA CYS A 29 3.94 9.95 -9.48
C CYS A 29 4.91 9.64 -10.62
N ARG A 30 4.50 8.83 -11.63
CA ARG A 30 5.32 8.58 -12.83
C ARG A 30 5.15 9.67 -13.88
N ALA A 31 4.01 10.36 -13.88
CA ALA A 31 3.68 11.41 -14.84
C ALA A 31 4.14 12.81 -14.37
N ALA A 32 4.23 13.04 -13.05
CA ALA A 32 4.62 14.33 -12.48
C ALA A 32 6.15 14.53 -12.40
N ALA A 33 6.60 15.78 -12.48
CA ALA A 33 7.96 16.17 -12.07
C ALA A 33 8.20 15.76 -10.60
N ARG A 34 9.39 15.26 -10.27
CA ARG A 34 9.72 14.73 -8.93
C ARG A 34 9.46 15.78 -7.84
N ALA A 35 8.27 15.79 -7.27
CA ALA A 35 7.97 16.57 -6.08
C ALA A 35 8.52 15.83 -4.85
N GLU A 36 9.29 16.54 -4.02
CA GLU A 36 9.87 16.00 -2.80
C GLU A 36 8.79 15.38 -1.90
N ALA A 37 9.15 14.30 -1.22
CA ALA A 37 8.28 13.62 -0.29
C ALA A 37 8.24 14.43 1.01
N THR A 38 7.08 14.96 1.41
CA THR A 38 6.95 15.71 2.66
C THR A 38 6.52 14.79 3.80
N ALA A 39 7.39 14.59 4.79
CA ALA A 39 7.12 13.72 5.94
C ALA A 39 5.85 14.11 6.72
N CYS A 40 5.39 15.35 6.60
CA CYS A 40 4.28 15.91 7.37
C CYS A 40 2.91 15.30 7.06
N ALA A 41 2.68 14.80 5.84
CA ALA A 41 1.36 14.28 5.47
C ALA A 41 0.93 13.10 6.36
N ALA A 42 1.88 12.27 6.83
CA ALA A 42 1.59 11.13 7.70
C ALA A 42 1.08 11.53 9.10
N ILE A 43 1.38 12.75 9.53
CA ILE A 43 1.13 13.27 10.89
C ILE A 43 -0.12 14.16 10.90
N ASP A 44 -0.48 14.77 9.76
CA ASP A 44 -1.66 15.61 9.62
C ASP A 44 -2.96 14.78 9.76
N PRO A 45 -3.79 15.03 10.81
CA PRO A 45 -5.08 14.37 10.98
C PRO A 45 -6.05 14.66 9.83
N ALA A 46 -5.95 15.82 9.18
CA ALA A 46 -6.79 16.25 8.08
C ALA A 46 -6.31 15.77 6.70
N ALA A 47 -5.16 15.08 6.63
CA ALA A 47 -4.63 14.60 5.36
C ALA A 47 -5.63 13.69 4.64
N ARG A 48 -5.90 14.02 3.37
CA ARG A 48 -6.79 13.23 2.51
C ARG A 48 -6.15 11.88 2.14
N PRO A 49 -6.96 10.83 1.87
CA PRO A 49 -6.45 9.52 1.47
C PRO A 49 -5.49 9.56 0.27
N ASP A 50 -5.79 10.36 -0.75
CA ASP A 50 -4.98 10.49 -1.97
C ASP A 50 -3.60 11.13 -1.71
N VAL A 51 -3.52 12.08 -0.77
CA VAL A 51 -2.26 12.69 -0.35
C VAL A 51 -1.39 11.67 0.39
N LEU A 52 -1.99 10.89 1.29
CA LEU A 52 -1.30 9.82 2.01
C LEU A 52 -0.84 8.70 1.08
N ALA A 53 -1.67 8.31 0.10
CA ALA A 53 -1.32 7.31 -0.90
C ALA A 53 -0.15 7.78 -1.78
N THR A 54 -0.18 9.04 -2.21
CA THR A 54 0.92 9.67 -2.95
C THR A 54 2.21 9.67 -2.13
N GLN A 55 2.13 10.07 -0.86
CA GLN A 55 3.30 10.07 0.02
C GLN A 55 3.83 8.65 0.27
N LEU A 56 2.95 7.66 0.45
CA LEU A 56 3.35 6.26 0.58
C LEU A 56 4.09 5.79 -0.66
N VAL A 57 3.54 6.03 -1.87
CA VAL A 57 4.17 5.66 -3.14
C VAL A 57 5.56 6.27 -3.29
N LYS A 58 5.74 7.55 -2.91
CA LYS A 58 7.04 8.23 -2.96
C LYS A 58 8.06 7.66 -1.96
N MET A 59 7.60 7.25 -0.78
CA MET A 59 8.46 6.74 0.30
C MET A 59 8.73 5.23 0.19
N LEU A 60 7.88 4.46 -0.48
CA LEU A 60 8.04 3.00 -0.64
C LEU A 60 9.43 2.60 -1.16
N PRO A 61 10.04 3.27 -2.17
CA PRO A 61 11.40 2.96 -2.59
C PRO A 61 12.44 3.06 -1.49
N GLN A 62 12.29 4.04 -0.59
CA GLN A 62 13.19 4.24 0.55
C GLN A 62 12.95 3.16 1.60
N PHE A 63 11.69 2.90 1.95
CA PHE A 63 11.31 1.88 2.93
C PHE A 63 11.73 0.47 2.52
N LEU A 64 11.61 0.14 1.23
CA LEU A 64 11.93 -1.18 0.69
C LEU A 64 13.37 -1.31 0.20
N LYS A 65 14.13 -0.20 0.13
CA LYS A 65 15.47 -0.11 -0.48
C LYS A 65 15.53 -0.63 -1.92
N ARG A 66 14.39 -0.64 -2.61
CA ARG A 66 14.22 -1.04 -4.01
C ARG A 66 12.96 -0.39 -4.57
N ARG A 67 12.85 -0.32 -5.90
CA ARG A 67 11.62 0.15 -6.53
C ARG A 67 10.48 -0.86 -6.27
N PRO A 68 9.32 -0.43 -5.73
CA PRO A 68 8.14 -1.28 -5.61
C PRO A 68 7.55 -1.58 -6.98
N VAL A 69 7.01 -2.79 -7.15
CA VAL A 69 6.25 -3.20 -8.33
C VAL A 69 4.79 -2.89 -8.07
N LEU A 70 4.29 -1.80 -8.64
CA LEU A 70 2.87 -1.43 -8.59
C LEU A 70 2.31 -1.49 -10.01
N TRP A 71 1.26 -2.28 -10.21
CA TRP A 71 0.62 -2.49 -11.50
C TRP A 71 -0.27 -1.30 -11.86
N ARG A 72 -0.77 -1.29 -13.10
CA ARG A 72 -1.66 -0.21 -13.56
C ARG A 72 -3.03 -0.37 -12.90
N PRO A 73 -3.76 0.73 -12.63
CA PRO A 73 -5.16 0.66 -12.21
C PRO A 73 -5.99 -0.25 -13.13
N GLY A 74 -6.90 -1.04 -12.56
CA GLY A 74 -7.73 -1.98 -13.33
C GLY A 74 -7.01 -3.23 -13.85
N THR A 75 -5.72 -3.41 -13.58
CA THR A 75 -5.02 -4.66 -13.91
C THR A 75 -5.58 -5.81 -13.07
N ARG A 76 -5.96 -6.91 -13.73
CA ARG A 76 -6.39 -8.14 -13.05
C ARG A 76 -5.22 -8.76 -12.28
N GLY A 77 -5.47 -9.13 -11.03
CA GLY A 77 -4.46 -9.65 -10.12
C GLY A 77 -3.68 -8.56 -9.40
N MET A 78 -2.58 -8.96 -8.76
CA MET A 78 -1.74 -8.06 -7.96
C MET A 78 -0.28 -8.52 -7.96
N SER A 79 0.63 -7.57 -7.84
CA SER A 79 2.04 -7.86 -7.59
C SER A 79 2.28 -8.37 -6.16
N PHE A 80 3.48 -8.88 -5.89
CA PHE A 80 3.89 -9.26 -4.54
C PHE A 80 3.94 -8.08 -3.55
N ASP A 81 4.19 -6.86 -4.03
CA ASP A 81 4.18 -5.66 -3.20
C ASP A 81 2.76 -5.20 -2.87
N GLU A 82 1.86 -5.31 -3.85
CA GLU A 82 0.43 -5.02 -3.69
C GLU A 82 -0.25 -6.04 -2.76
N ALA A 83 0.05 -7.32 -2.92
CA ALA A 83 -0.43 -8.38 -2.02
C ALA A 83 0.01 -8.16 -0.57
N TRP A 84 1.24 -7.69 -0.37
CA TRP A 84 1.77 -7.35 0.97
C TRP A 84 1.07 -6.13 1.57
N LEU A 85 0.80 -5.09 0.79
CA LEU A 85 0.01 -3.93 1.24
C LEU A 85 -1.41 -4.35 1.65
N LEU A 86 -2.05 -5.26 0.90
CA LEU A 86 -3.37 -5.78 1.26
C LEU A 86 -3.34 -6.70 2.48
N ALA A 87 -2.27 -7.47 2.68
CA ALA A 87 -2.08 -8.23 3.91
C ALA A 87 -1.94 -7.29 5.12
N LEU A 88 -1.19 -6.20 4.98
CA LEU A 88 -1.06 -5.15 6.01
C LEU A 88 -2.41 -4.48 6.30
N ASP A 89 -3.17 -4.13 5.25
CA ASP A 89 -4.52 -3.58 5.37
C ASP A 89 -5.42 -4.47 6.24
N ARG A 90 -5.46 -5.77 5.93
CA ARG A 90 -6.23 -6.74 6.69
C ARG A 90 -5.78 -6.86 8.15
N ALA A 91 -4.46 -6.90 8.39
CA ALA A 91 -3.93 -6.98 9.76
C ALA A 91 -4.29 -5.74 10.58
N VAL A 92 -4.11 -4.54 10.01
CA VAL A 92 -4.47 -3.27 10.66
C VAL A 92 -5.97 -3.20 10.94
N ARG A 93 -6.81 -3.60 9.99
CA ARG A 93 -8.28 -3.60 10.15
C ARG A 93 -8.76 -4.55 11.24
N ARG A 94 -8.13 -5.73 11.37
CA ARG A 94 -8.46 -6.70 12.42
C ARG A 94 -7.86 -6.35 13.79
N GLY A 95 -7.06 -5.29 13.89
CA GLY A 95 -6.32 -4.96 15.11
C GLY A 95 -5.22 -5.98 15.44
N ASP A 96 -4.82 -6.82 14.47
CA ASP A 96 -3.81 -7.86 14.61
C ASP A 96 -2.40 -7.23 14.58
N ARG A 97 -1.93 -6.84 15.76
CA ARG A 97 -0.66 -6.11 15.93
C ARG A 97 0.56 -6.96 15.63
N ASP A 98 0.47 -8.27 15.82
CA ASP A 98 1.57 -9.21 15.61
C ASP A 98 1.79 -9.43 14.11
N SER A 99 0.71 -9.73 13.36
CA SER A 99 0.77 -9.82 11.89
C SER A 99 1.23 -8.51 11.28
N GLU A 100 0.73 -7.37 11.76
CA GLU A 100 1.18 -6.06 11.27
C GLU A 100 2.68 -5.83 11.52
N ARG A 101 3.15 -6.12 12.75
CA ARG A 101 4.57 -5.96 13.10
C ARG A 101 5.44 -6.86 12.23
N PHE A 102 5.07 -8.15 12.11
CA PHE A 102 5.77 -9.12 11.29
C PHE A 102 5.86 -8.68 9.83
N LEU A 103 4.73 -8.30 9.22
CA LEU A 103 4.67 -7.86 7.82
C LEU A 103 5.51 -6.63 7.57
N LEU A 104 5.49 -5.62 8.46
CA LEU A 104 6.35 -4.44 8.34
C LEU A 104 7.83 -4.81 8.46
N SER A 105 8.21 -5.55 9.51
CA SER A 105 9.61 -5.95 9.74
C SER A 105 10.16 -6.91 8.68
N SER A 106 9.30 -7.63 7.96
CA SER A 106 9.73 -8.55 6.90
C SER A 106 10.30 -7.85 5.67
N ARG A 107 10.08 -6.53 5.52
CA ARG A 107 10.47 -5.78 4.32
C ARG A 107 11.05 -4.40 4.55
N ILE A 108 10.81 -3.81 5.71
CA ILE A 108 11.21 -2.44 6.02
C ILE A 108 12.31 -2.50 7.07
N ASP A 109 13.37 -1.74 6.86
CA ASP A 109 14.46 -1.62 7.83
C ASP A 109 13.99 -0.94 9.13
N ALA A 110 14.67 -1.28 10.23
CA ALA A 110 14.28 -0.82 11.56
C ALA A 110 14.19 0.71 11.69
N ALA A 111 15.04 1.47 10.99
CA ALA A 111 15.05 2.92 11.06
C ALA A 111 13.80 3.54 10.41
N SER A 112 13.27 2.90 9.38
CA SER A 112 12.07 3.36 8.65
C SER A 112 10.75 2.82 9.21
N LEU A 113 10.78 1.82 10.11
CA LEU A 113 9.59 1.10 10.57
C LEU A 113 8.53 2.01 11.18
N HIS A 114 8.92 2.96 12.03
CA HIS A 114 7.97 3.86 12.69
C HIS A 114 7.24 4.72 11.66
N SER A 115 7.97 5.41 10.79
CA SER A 115 7.43 6.28 9.75
C SER A 115 6.53 5.51 8.79
N ALA A 116 6.97 4.33 8.34
CA ALA A 116 6.17 3.48 7.48
C ALA A 116 4.87 3.02 8.16
N ARG A 117 4.95 2.61 9.43
CA ARG A 117 3.77 2.19 10.21
C ARG A 117 2.76 3.32 10.34
N THR A 118 3.21 4.52 10.70
CA THR A 118 2.34 5.69 10.86
C THR A 118 1.64 6.04 9.57
N LEU A 119 2.37 6.11 8.45
CA LEU A 119 1.81 6.44 7.14
C LEU A 119 0.83 5.37 6.63
N VAL A 120 1.20 4.09 6.72
CA VAL A 120 0.36 2.96 6.27
C VAL A 120 -0.94 2.90 7.09
N ARG A 121 -0.86 3.01 8.42
CA ARG A 121 -2.06 3.05 9.27
C ARG A 121 -2.93 4.27 8.97
N GLY A 122 -2.32 5.43 8.80
CA GLY A 122 -3.01 6.67 8.47
C GLY A 122 -3.82 6.55 7.19
N LEU A 123 -3.23 5.94 6.16
CA LEU A 123 -3.91 5.67 4.89
C LEU A 123 -5.04 4.65 5.06
N ILE A 124 -4.74 3.46 5.61
CA ILE A 124 -5.72 2.37 5.77
C ILE A 124 -6.97 2.84 6.52
N ARG A 125 -6.80 3.58 7.62
CA ARG A 125 -7.92 4.09 8.42
C ARG A 125 -8.83 5.06 7.65
N ARG A 126 -8.28 5.83 6.71
CA ARG A 126 -9.05 6.82 5.94
C ARG A 126 -9.67 6.28 4.66
N THR A 127 -9.16 5.17 4.13
CA THR A 127 -9.83 4.41 3.06
C THR A 127 -11.15 3.74 3.51
N GLN A 128 -11.57 3.94 4.77
CA GLN A 128 -12.82 3.43 5.34
C GLN A 128 -13.99 4.43 5.22
N THR A 129 -13.70 5.72 5.08
CA THR A 129 -14.72 6.79 5.22
C THR A 129 -15.41 7.14 3.91
N THR A 130 -15.34 6.27 2.89
CA THR A 130 -16.07 6.46 1.64
C THR A 130 -17.26 5.50 1.60
N ILE A 131 -18.33 5.88 2.31
CA ILE A 131 -19.72 5.50 2.02
C ILE A 131 -20.53 6.78 2.09
#